data_AF-A0A960JHW5-F1
#
_entry.id   AF-A0A960JHW5-F1
#
_cell.length_a   1.000
_cell.length_b   1.000
_cell.length_c   1.000
_cell.angle_alpha   90.00
_cell.angle_beta   90.00
_cell.angle_gamma   90.00
#
_symmetry.space_group_name_H-M   'P 1'
#
loop_
_entity.id
_entity.type
_entity.pdbx_description
1 polymer ?
#
loop_
_entity_poly.entity_id
_entity_poly.type
_entity_poly.pdbx_seq_one_letter_code
_entity_poly.pdbx_strand_id
1 'polypeptide(L)'
;MLLLLHLFLLFLLVILGFYIFVADPRSRANQTFAAFISFLALWTTKDLIFWNFHDKFFVWDHWASASFIIALLMQCALVVFAWVFPENARTPRRKAAILFAPG
;
A
#
# COMPACT_ATOMS: atom_id res chain seq x y z
N MET A 1 -11.64 10.43 -19.15
CA MET A 1 -12.28 10.38 -17.82
C MET A 1 -11.54 9.50 -16.82
N LEU A 2 -10.99 8.34 -17.21
CA LEU A 2 -10.18 7.47 -16.31
C LEU A 2 -8.89 8.14 -15.78
N LEU A 3 -8.19 8.94 -16.59
CA LEU A 3 -6.96 9.62 -16.17
C LEU A 3 -7.19 10.60 -15.00
N LEU A 4 -8.24 11.42 -15.09
CA LEU A 4 -8.63 12.36 -14.03
C LEU A 4 -9.00 11.63 -12.74
N LEU A 5 -9.72 10.51 -12.86
CA LEU A 5 -10.05 9.65 -11.73
C LEU A 5 -8.77 9.09 -11.07
N HIS A 6 -7.80 8.62 -11.86
CA HIS A 6 -6.54 8.10 -11.33
C HIS A 6 -5.70 9.18 -10.64
N LEU A 7 -5.64 10.39 -11.22
CA LEU A 7 -4.97 11.53 -10.60
C LEU A 7 -5.65 11.94 -9.28
N PHE A 8 -6.97 11.96 -9.26
CA PHE A 8 -7.74 12.21 -8.04
C PHE A 8 -7.49 11.13 -6.98
N LEU A 9 -7.48 9.86 -7.38
CA LEU A 9 -7.18 8.73 -6.48
C LEU A 9 -5.75 8.82 -5.92
N LEU A 10 -4.77 9.14 -6.78
CA LEU A 10 -3.38 9.34 -6.39
C LEU A 10 -3.27 10.48 -5.35
N PHE A 11 -3.96 11.59 -5.59
CA PHE A 11 -3.97 12.73 -4.68
C PHE A 11 -4.56 12.35 -3.30
N LEU A 12 -5.70 11.65 -3.28
CA LEU A 12 -6.28 11.13 -2.04
C LEU A 12 -5.32 10.17 -1.33
N LEU A 13 -4.63 9.32 -2.07
CA LEU A 13 -3.69 8.35 -1.53
C LEU A 13 -2.52 9.04 -0.82
N VAL A 14 -1.93 10.06 -1.46
CA VAL A 14 -0.83 10.86 -0.89
C VAL A 14 -1.28 11.61 0.35
N ILE A 15 -2.47 12.24 0.31
CA ILE A 15 -3.03 12.93 1.49
C ILE A 15 -3.27 11.95 2.63
N LEU A 16 -3.82 10.77 2.36
CA LEU A 16 -4.09 9.76 3.38
C LEU A 16 -2.79 9.27 4.04
N GLY A 17 -1.76 8.98 3.24
CA GLY A 17 -0.45 8.58 3.76
C GLY A 17 0.17 9.66 4.64
N PHE A 18 0.13 10.91 4.19
CA PHE A 18 0.62 12.06 4.95
C PHE A 18 -0.18 12.28 6.23
N TYR A 19 -1.50 12.23 6.16
CA TYR A 19 -2.40 12.39 7.30
C TYR A 19 -2.11 11.37 8.40
N ILE A 20 -1.98 10.09 8.05
CA ILE A 20 -1.71 9.01 9.01
C ILE A 20 -0.32 9.19 9.65
N PHE A 21 0.67 9.60 8.87
CA PHE A 21 2.01 9.91 9.37
C PHE A 21 2.02 11.09 10.35
N VAL A 22 1.29 12.17 10.05
CA VAL A 22 1.21 13.36 10.90
C VAL A 22 0.35 13.12 12.15
N ALA A 23 -0.68 12.28 12.06
CA ALA A 23 -1.58 12.01 13.18
C ALA A 23 -0.85 11.40 14.39
N ASP A 24 0.13 10.54 14.17
CA ASP A 24 1.05 10.08 15.21
C ASP A 24 2.40 9.66 14.59
N PRO A 25 3.38 10.57 14.51
CA PRO A 25 4.66 10.30 13.86
C PRO A 25 5.56 9.39 14.69
N ARG A 26 5.24 9.12 15.97
CA ARG A 26 6.01 8.21 16.83
C ARG A 26 5.48 6.78 16.79
N SER A 27 4.21 6.60 16.40
CA SER A 27 3.65 5.28 16.14
C SER A 27 4.37 4.61 14.98
N ARG A 28 5.09 3.53 15.30
CA ARG A 28 5.74 2.67 14.30
C ARG A 28 4.71 2.14 13.29
N ALA A 29 3.47 1.87 13.71
CA ALA A 29 2.41 1.36 12.83
C ALA A 29 1.98 2.40 11.81
N ASN A 30 1.91 3.67 12.21
CA ASN A 30 1.57 4.76 11.31
C ASN A 30 2.71 5.04 10.31
N GLN A 31 3.96 4.93 10.76
CA GLN A 31 5.14 5.04 9.88
C GLN A 31 5.15 3.96 8.81
N THR A 32 4.91 2.70 9.18
CA THR A 32 4.94 1.56 8.25
C THR A 32 3.73 1.56 7.32
N PHE A 33 2.56 1.97 7.81
CA PHE A 33 1.39 2.19 6.97
C PHE A 33 1.61 3.32 5.95
N ALA A 34 2.15 4.45 6.40
CA ALA A 34 2.48 5.57 5.50
C ALA A 34 3.53 5.17 4.45
N ALA A 35 4.51 4.34 4.81
CA ALA A 35 5.47 3.79 3.87
C ALA A 35 4.80 2.88 2.82
N PHE A 36 3.89 2.00 3.22
CA PHE A 36 3.09 1.19 2.29
C PHE A 36 2.28 2.07 1.32
N ILE A 37 1.59 3.08 1.84
CA ILE A 37 0.82 4.03 1.04
C ILE A 37 1.72 4.79 0.05
N SER A 38 2.95 5.12 0.45
CA SER A 38 3.93 5.78 -0.42
C SER A 38 4.37 4.88 -1.58
N PHE A 39 4.60 3.59 -1.33
CA PHE A 39 4.89 2.62 -2.41
C PHE A 39 3.68 2.43 -3.34
N LEU A 40 2.47 2.47 -2.80
CA LEU A 40 1.24 2.44 -3.60
C LEU A 40 1.06 3.68 -4.47
N ALA A 41 1.40 4.87 -3.97
CA ALA A 41 1.43 6.08 -4.78
C ALA A 41 2.47 5.97 -5.92
N LEU A 42 3.67 5.45 -5.62
CA LEU A 42 4.71 5.21 -6.62
C LEU A 42 4.26 4.22 -7.69
N TRP A 43 3.59 3.13 -7.29
CA TRP A 43 3.01 2.16 -8.23
C TRP A 43 2.01 2.83 -9.18
N THR A 44 1.03 3.55 -8.62
CA THR A 44 0.00 4.25 -9.41
C THR A 44 0.61 5.28 -10.34
N THR A 45 1.65 6.00 -9.90
CA THR A 45 2.36 6.99 -10.73
C THR A 45 3.07 6.31 -11.89
N LYS A 46 3.83 5.22 -11.63
CA LYS A 46 4.47 4.41 -12.68
C LYS A 46 3.44 3.93 -13.70
N ASP A 47 2.31 3.40 -13.23
CA ASP A 47 1.26 2.88 -14.12
C ASP A 47 0.64 3.99 -14.97
N LEU A 48 0.37 5.16 -14.39
CA LEU A 48 -0.14 6.31 -15.12
C LEU A 48 0.83 6.78 -16.21
N ILE A 49 2.14 6.84 -15.88
CA ILE A 49 3.19 7.22 -16.84
C ILE A 49 3.25 6.21 -17.98
N PHE A 50 3.29 4.91 -17.64
CA PHE A 50 3.40 3.85 -18.64
C PHE A 50 2.20 3.83 -19.58
N TRP A 51 0.97 3.95 -19.07
CA TRP A 51 -0.22 3.89 -19.91
C TRP A 51 -0.50 5.18 -20.70
N ASN A 52 -0.06 6.35 -20.20
CA ASN A 52 -0.34 7.63 -20.86
C ASN A 52 0.75 8.07 -21.85
N PHE A 53 2.01 7.77 -21.56
CA PHE A 53 3.18 8.19 -22.34
C PHE A 53 3.89 7.01 -23.00
N HIS A 54 3.18 5.91 -23.27
CA HIS A 54 3.76 4.74 -23.93
C HIS A 54 4.21 5.10 -25.35
N ASP A 55 5.48 5.46 -25.49
CA ASP A 55 6.14 5.62 -26.78
C ASP A 55 6.79 4.30 -27.20
N LYS A 56 7.01 4.08 -28.51
CA LYS A 56 7.57 2.82 -29.05
C LYS A 56 8.96 2.44 -28.50
N PHE A 57 9.60 3.35 -27.77
CA PHE A 57 10.91 3.17 -27.16
C PHE A 57 10.89 2.68 -25.71
N PHE A 58 9.71 2.52 -25.09
CA PHE A 58 9.63 1.98 -23.73
C PHE A 58 9.84 0.46 -23.74
N VAL A 59 11.03 0.05 -23.31
CA VAL A 59 11.41 -1.37 -23.20
C VAL A 59 10.55 -2.04 -22.14
N TRP A 60 9.70 -2.98 -22.55
CA TRP A 60 8.77 -3.76 -21.71
C TRP A 60 9.43 -4.37 -20.46
N ASP A 61 10.70 -4.77 -20.58
CA ASP A 61 11.49 -5.34 -19.48
C ASP A 61 11.69 -4.37 -18.31
N HIS A 62 11.87 -3.08 -18.57
CA HIS A 62 12.09 -2.10 -17.49
C HIS A 62 10.81 -1.87 -16.68
N TRP A 63 9.65 -1.87 -17.35
CA TRP A 63 8.37 -1.75 -16.67
C TRP A 63 8.06 -3.00 -15.83
N ALA A 64 8.37 -4.19 -16.35
CA ALA A 64 8.17 -5.45 -15.64
C ALA A 64 9.08 -5.55 -14.40
N SER A 65 10.36 -5.23 -14.55
CA SER A 65 11.33 -5.21 -13.45
C SER A 65 10.94 -4.19 -12.37
N ALA A 66 10.59 -2.96 -12.75
CA ALA A 66 10.15 -1.93 -11.81
C ALA A 66 8.87 -2.34 -11.07
N SER A 67 7.92 -2.97 -11.76
CA SER A 67 6.70 -3.49 -11.12
C SER A 67 7.03 -4.60 -10.12
N PHE A 68 7.93 -5.53 -10.45
CA PHE A 68 8.33 -6.58 -9.52
C PHE A 68 8.99 -6.01 -8.25
N ILE A 69 9.89 -5.04 -8.40
CA ILE A 69 10.58 -4.38 -7.28
C ILE A 69 9.58 -3.65 -6.38
N ILE A 70 8.66 -2.88 -6.95
CA ILE A 70 7.68 -2.12 -6.15
C ILE A 70 6.71 -3.09 -5.44
N ALA A 71 6.28 -4.17 -6.09
CA ALA A 71 5.45 -5.20 -5.46
C ALA A 71 6.16 -5.85 -4.26
N LEU A 72 7.45 -6.15 -4.40
CA LEU A 72 8.26 -6.72 -3.31
C LEU A 72 8.40 -5.71 -2.15
N LEU A 73 8.65 -4.44 -2.44
CA LEU A 73 8.73 -3.37 -1.43
C LEU A 73 7.40 -3.18 -0.69
N MET A 74 6.26 -3.23 -1.39
CA MET A 74 4.93 -3.21 -0.79
C MET A 74 4.71 -4.38 0.16
N GLN A 75 5.09 -5.60 -0.25
CA GLN A 75 4.99 -6.79 0.58
C GLN A 75 5.88 -6.70 1.81
N CYS A 76 7.12 -6.23 1.67
CA CYS A 76 7.99 -5.95 2.81
C CYS A 76 7.36 -4.92 3.76
N ALA A 77 6.79 -3.83 3.24
CA ALA A 77 6.11 -2.82 4.05
C ALA A 77 4.92 -3.42 4.83
N LEU A 78 4.13 -4.31 4.21
CA LEU A 78 3.03 -5.03 4.87
C LEU A 78 3.52 -5.99 5.96
N VAL A 79 4.61 -6.72 5.72
CA VAL A 79 5.21 -7.60 6.73
C VAL A 79 5.70 -6.80 7.94
N VAL A 80 6.40 -5.69 7.70
CA VAL A 80 6.87 -4.81 8.79
C VAL A 80 5.68 -4.18 9.52
N PHE A 81 4.64 -3.75 8.80
CA PHE A 81 3.41 -3.26 9.40
C PHE A 81 2.75 -4.31 10.30
N ALA A 82 2.62 -5.56 9.83
CA ALA A 82 2.06 -6.66 10.60
C ALA A 82 2.86 -6.94 11.88
N TRP A 83 4.19 -6.90 11.81
CA TRP A 83 5.05 -7.08 12.99
C TRP A 83 4.92 -5.93 14.00
N VAL A 84 4.75 -4.72 13.51
CA VAL A 84 4.64 -3.53 14.35
C VAL A 84 3.25 -3.35 14.94
N PHE A 85 2.22 -3.94 14.31
CA PHE A 85 0.86 -3.85 14.81
C PHE A 85 0.76 -4.57 16.17
N PRO A 86 0.21 -3.91 17.21
CA PRO A 86 0.22 -4.48 18.55
C PRO A 86 -0.73 -5.68 18.65
N GLU A 87 -0.15 -6.88 18.82
CA GLU A 87 -0.85 -8.14 19.09
C GLU A 87 -1.46 -8.23 20.51
N ASN A 88 -1.32 -7.18 21.33
CA ASN A 88 -1.78 -7.18 22.72
C ASN A 88 -3.25 -6.73 22.92
N ALA A 89 -4.02 -6.54 21.86
CA ALA A 89 -5.46 -6.60 21.99
C ALA A 89 -5.83 -8.08 22.15
N ARG A 90 -5.94 -8.55 23.41
CA ARG A 90 -6.45 -9.89 23.76
C ARG A 90 -7.57 -10.27 22.80
N THR A 91 -7.29 -11.13 21.83
CA THR A 91 -8.35 -11.70 21.00
C THR A 91 -9.27 -12.42 21.97
N PRO A 92 -10.57 -12.08 22.05
CA PRO A 92 -11.50 -12.84 22.86
C PRO A 92 -11.63 -14.22 22.21
N ARG A 93 -10.74 -15.15 22.57
CA ARG A 93 -10.67 -16.53 22.06
C ARG A 93 -12.02 -17.23 22.14
N ARG A 94 -12.87 -16.82 23.08
CA ARG A 94 -14.23 -17.32 23.28
C ARG A 94 -15.20 -17.01 22.11
N LYS A 95 -14.97 -15.95 21.32
CA LYS A 95 -15.83 -15.61 20.16
C LYS A 95 -15.33 -16.20 18.84
N ALA A 96 -14.01 -16.36 18.68
CA ALA A 96 -13.44 -17.00 17.48
C ALA A 96 -13.79 -18.49 17.41
N ALA A 97 -13.85 -19.18 18.55
CA ALA A 97 -14.25 -20.59 18.61
C ALA A 97 -15.72 -20.85 18.22
N ILE A 98 -16.58 -19.83 18.23
CA ILE A 98 -17.99 -19.97 17.83
C ILE A 98 -18.13 -19.91 16.30
N LEU A 99 -17.25 -19.21 15.60
CA LEU A 99 -17.29 -19.10 14.13
C LEU A 99 -16.73 -20.36 13.43
N PHE A 100 -15.84 -21.11 14.12
CA PHE A 100 -15.25 -22.36 13.62
C PHE A 100 -15.92 -23.62 14.19
N ALA A 101 -16.99 -23.47 14.97
CA ALA A 101 -17.78 -24.62 15.37
C ALA A 101 -18.60 -25.09 14.16
N PRO A 102 -18.43 -26.34 13.67
CA PRO A 102 -19.35 -26.90 12.70
C PRO A 102 -20.72 -27.01 13.38
N GLY A 103 -21.71 -26.31 12.82
CA GLY A 103 -23.13 -26.55 13.07
C GLY A 103 -23.66 -27.62 12.14
#